data_AF-A0A059F0A4-F1
#
_entry.id   AF-A0A059F0A4-F1
#
_cell.length_a   1.000
_cell.length_b   1.000
_cell.length_c   1.000
_cell.angle_alpha   90.00
_cell.angle_beta   90.00
_cell.angle_gamma   90.00
#
_symmetry.space_group_name_H-M   'P 1'
#
loop_
_entity.id
_entity.type
_entity.pdbx_description
1 polymer ?
#
loop_
_entity_poly.entity_id
_entity_poly.type
_entity_poly.pdbx_seq_one_letter_code
_entity_poly.pdbx_strand_id
1 'polypeptide(L)'
;VTNFVIHKPFLNEKEFLSLDRRLMPRECRNRMITYKGRAVITLNFVLDGELVHVEEKNCGYFPIMVKSDLCHLKEKKKVENKNYKECNL
;
A
#
# COMPACT_ATOMS: atom_id res chain seq x y z
N VAL A 1 -15.45 -8.15 -12.38
CA VAL A 1 -14.55 -7.77 -11.26
C VAL A 1 -15.43 -7.39 -10.10
N THR A 2 -15.38 -8.14 -9.01
CA THR A 2 -16.25 -7.91 -7.86
C THR A 2 -15.60 -6.99 -6.84
N ASN A 3 -14.27 -7.02 -6.73
CA ASN A 3 -13.55 -6.13 -5.84
C ASN A 3 -12.15 -5.78 -6.39
N PHE A 4 -11.74 -4.53 -6.19
CA PHE A 4 -10.40 -4.03 -6.47
C PHE A 4 -9.89 -3.31 -5.22
N VAL A 5 -8.86 -3.87 -4.58
CA VAL A 5 -8.34 -3.36 -3.31
C VAL A 5 -6.88 -2.99 -3.47
N ILE A 6 -6.53 -1.78 -3.00
CA ILE A 6 -5.15 -1.32 -2.91
C ILE A 6 -4.74 -1.33 -1.44
N HIS A 7 -3.70 -2.09 -1.12
CA HIS A 7 -3.13 -2.13 0.22
C HIS A 7 -2.20 -0.94 0.48
N LYS A 8 -2.06 -0.57 1.76
CA LYS A 8 -1.08 0.44 2.18
C LYS A 8 0.37 -0.02 1.85
N PRO A 9 1.34 0.89 1.70
CA PRO A 9 2.70 0.52 1.34
C PRO A 9 3.49 -0.15 2.47
N PHE A 10 3.89 -1.41 2.28
CA PHE A 10 4.74 -2.15 3.23
C PHE A 10 6.04 -2.59 2.58
N LEU A 11 7.05 -2.92 3.41
CA LEU A 11 8.27 -3.57 2.97
C LEU A 11 7.96 -4.92 2.32
N ASN A 12 8.76 -5.27 1.31
CA ASN A 12 8.65 -6.56 0.64
C ASN A 12 8.88 -7.70 1.63
N GLU A 13 8.35 -8.88 1.34
CA GLU A 13 8.51 -10.08 2.18
C GLU A 13 9.97 -10.52 2.35
N LYS A 14 10.84 -10.14 1.42
CA LYS A 14 12.28 -10.42 1.48
C LYS A 14 13.01 -9.60 2.56
N GLU A 15 12.44 -8.49 3.02
CA GLU A 15 13.03 -7.63 4.05
C GLU A 15 12.46 -7.99 5.42
N PHE A 16 13.04 -9.00 6.07
CA PHE A 16 12.57 -9.53 7.36
C PHE A 16 13.27 -8.91 8.59
N LEU A 17 14.35 -8.15 8.40
CA LEU A 17 15.16 -7.60 9.50
C LEU A 17 14.53 -6.36 10.18
N SER A 18 13.49 -5.77 9.57
CA SER A 18 12.88 -4.55 10.08
C SER A 18 11.72 -4.85 11.03
N LEU A 19 11.78 -4.30 12.26
CA LEU A 19 10.70 -4.41 13.25
C LEU A 19 9.43 -3.67 12.78
N ASP A 20 9.59 -2.50 12.16
CA ASP A 20 8.49 -1.78 11.51
C ASP A 20 8.54 -2.06 10.01
N ARG A 21 7.48 -2.70 9.50
CA ARG A 21 7.34 -3.04 8.09
C ARG A 21 6.62 -1.99 7.27
N ARG A 22 6.11 -0.92 7.90
CA ARG A 22 5.41 0.16 7.20
C ARG A 22 6.42 1.01 6.44
N LEU A 23 6.20 1.14 5.14
CA LEU A 23 7.04 2.00 4.32
C LEU A 23 6.58 3.45 4.49
N MET A 24 7.50 4.37 4.80
CA MET A 24 7.21 5.80 4.89
C MET A 24 7.60 6.53 3.59
N PRO A 25 6.88 7.60 3.19
CA PRO A 25 7.24 8.37 1.99
C PRO A 25 8.68 8.92 2.01
N ARG A 26 9.16 9.42 3.16
CA ARG A 26 10.56 9.82 3.33
C ARG A 26 11.55 8.70 3.07
N GLU A 27 11.32 7.53 3.65
CA GLU A 27 12.19 6.37 3.46
C GLU A 27 12.28 5.99 1.98
N CYS A 28 11.15 6.05 1.27
CA CYS A 28 11.12 5.82 -0.17
C CYS A 28 12.03 6.80 -0.93
N ARG A 29 11.96 8.09 -0.58
CA ARG A 29 12.84 9.12 -1.16
C ARG A 29 14.32 8.86 -0.86
N ASN A 30 14.65 8.50 0.39
CA ASN A 30 16.02 8.20 0.81
C ASN A 30 16.59 6.95 0.12
N ARG A 31 15.77 5.92 -0.10
CA ARG A 31 16.17 4.66 -0.76
C ARG A 31 16.04 4.71 -2.29
N MET A 32 15.57 5.83 -2.87
CA MET A 32 15.27 5.96 -4.30
C MET A 32 14.30 4.88 -4.83
N ILE A 33 13.27 4.58 -4.04
CA ILE A 33 12.21 3.62 -4.39
C ILE A 33 10.84 4.32 -4.48
N THR A 34 9.90 3.70 -5.18
CA THR A 34 8.53 4.22 -5.31
C THR A 34 7.69 3.88 -4.08
N TYR A 35 7.01 4.88 -3.52
CA TYR A 35 5.98 4.68 -2.48
C TYR A 35 4.73 4.03 -3.11
N LYS A 36 4.64 2.70 -3.01
CA LYS A 36 3.66 1.89 -3.76
C LYS A 36 2.95 0.87 -2.88
N GLY A 37 1.66 0.69 -3.12
CA GLY A 37 0.81 -0.31 -2.49
C GLY A 37 0.58 -1.50 -3.41
N ARG A 38 0.29 -2.68 -2.87
CA ARG A 38 -0.08 -3.87 -3.66
C ARG A 38 -1.54 -3.76 -4.10
N ALA A 39 -1.81 -3.95 -5.39
CA ALA A 39 -3.16 -3.97 -5.94
C ALA A 39 -3.64 -5.43 -6.10
N VAL A 40 -4.84 -5.73 -5.59
CA VAL A 40 -5.43 -7.06 -5.64
C VAL A 40 -6.80 -6.98 -6.27
N ILE A 41 -7.07 -7.87 -7.20
CA ILE A 41 -8.36 -8.02 -7.86
C ILE A 41 -8.98 -9.33 -7.47
N THR A 42 -10.23 -9.29 -7.07
CA THR A 42 -11.06 -10.48 -6.88
C THR A 42 -11.89 -10.71 -8.15
N LEU A 43 -11.66 -11.87 -8.77
CA LEU A 43 -12.31 -12.34 -9.98
C LEU A 43 -13.33 -13.42 -9.60
N ASN A 44 -14.56 -13.25 -10.07
CA ASN A 44 -15.61 -14.24 -9.90
C ASN A 44 -15.86 -14.89 -11.26
N PHE A 45 -15.61 -16.19 -11.35
CA PHE A 45 -15.91 -17.03 -12.51
C PHE A 45 -17.33 -17.56 -12.36
N VAL A 46 -18.19 -17.16 -13.29
CA VAL A 46 -19.59 -17.58 -13.34
C VAL A 46 -19.79 -18.40 -14.61
N LEU A 47 -20.30 -19.62 -14.47
CA LEU A 47 -20.70 -20.49 -15.58
C LEU A 47 -22.17 -20.80 -15.41
N ASP A 48 -22.96 -20.62 -16.47
CA ASP A 48 -24.40 -20.89 -16.50
C ASP A 48 -25.22 -20.24 -15.35
N GLY A 49 -24.76 -19.08 -14.88
CA GLY A 49 -25.40 -18.33 -13.80
C GLY A 49 -24.97 -18.73 -12.39
N GLU A 50 -24.19 -19.79 -12.24
CA GLU A 50 -23.64 -20.23 -10.95
C GLU A 50 -22.20 -19.73 -10.75
N LEU A 51 -21.91 -19.27 -9.53
CA LEU A 51 -20.56 -18.87 -9.15
C LEU A 51 -19.71 -20.12 -8.93
N VAL A 52 -18.85 -20.42 -9.91
CA VAL A 52 -18.01 -21.63 -9.91
C VAL A 52 -16.73 -21.41 -9.13
N HIS A 53 -16.12 -20.23 -9.25
CA HIS A 53 -14.84 -19.97 -8.60
C HIS A 53 -14.64 -18.48 -8.28
N VAL A 54 -13.97 -18.20 -7.16
CA VAL A 54 -13.51 -16.87 -6.80
C VAL A 54 -12.00 -16.93 -6.67
N GLU A 55 -11.31 -16.11 -7.46
CA GLU A 55 -9.86 -16.04 -7.47
C GLU A 55 -9.38 -14.63 -7.12
N GLU A 56 -8.44 -14.53 -6.18
CA GLU A 56 -7.72 -13.28 -5.94
C GLU A 56 -6.41 -13.28 -6.72
N LYS A 57 -6.24 -12.28 -7.59
CA LYS A 57 -5.01 -12.07 -8.34
C LYS A 57 -4.34 -10.76 -7.93
N ASN A 58 -3.02 -10.83 -7.79
CA ASN A 58 -2.19 -9.66 -7.60
C ASN A 58 -1.99 -8.95 -8.95
N CYS A 59 -2.38 -7.68 -9.04
CA CYS A 59 -2.27 -6.85 -10.23
C CYS A 59 -1.04 -5.92 -10.18
N GLY A 60 -0.07 -6.27 -9.36
CA GLY A 60 1.18 -5.53 -9.22
C GLY A 60 1.07 -4.42 -8.18
N TYR A 61 1.70 -3.29 -8.47
CA TYR A 61 1.87 -2.20 -7.51
C TYR A 61 1.31 -0.89 -8.06
N PHE A 62 0.58 -0.17 -7.20
CA PHE A 62 0.00 1.13 -7.50
C PHE A 62 0.70 2.22 -6.67
N PRO A 63 1.15 3.33 -7.29
CA PRO A 63 1.77 4.43 -6.55
C PRO A 63 0.74 5.11 -5.65
N ILE A 64 1.09 5.30 -4.38
CA ILE A 64 0.20 5.93 -3.39
C ILE A 64 0.53 7.41 -3.28
N MET A 65 -0.50 8.26 -3.33
CA MET A 65 -0.32 9.70 -3.17
C MET A 65 0.00 10.03 -1.70
N VAL A 66 0.96 10.90 -1.46
CA VAL A 66 1.34 11.35 -0.11
C VAL A 66 0.16 12.12 0.51
N LYS A 67 -0.16 11.87 1.78
CA LYS A 67 -1.31 12.43 2.52
C LYS A 67 -2.71 11.98 2.02
N SER A 68 -2.81 11.05 1.07
CA SER A 68 -4.07 10.39 0.71
C SER A 68 -4.53 9.39 1.79
N ASP A 69 -5.72 8.81 1.61
CA ASP A 69 -6.32 7.87 2.57
C ASP A 69 -5.46 6.64 2.87
N LEU A 70 -4.76 6.13 1.86
CA LEU A 70 -3.88 4.96 1.97
C LEU A 70 -2.47 5.33 2.46
N CYS A 71 -2.16 6.62 2.59
CA CYS A 71 -0.87 7.07 3.06
C CYS A 71 -0.76 6.98 4.59
N HIS A 72 0.40 6.56 5.09
CA HIS A 72 0.71 6.53 6.53
C HIS A 72 0.78 7.91 7.20
N LEU A 73 0.73 8.99 6.40
CA LEU A 73 0.77 10.37 6.88
C LEU A 73 -0.62 11.01 7.01
N LYS A 74 -1.72 10.30 6.66
CA LYS A 74 -3.08 10.85 6.66
C LYS A 74 -3.47 11.51 8.00
N GLU A 75 -3.24 10.82 9.12
CA GLU A 75 -3.74 11.22 10.44
C GLU A 75 -2.69 11.94 11.31
N LYS A 76 -1.49 12.18 10.78
CA LYS A 76 -0.42 12.81 11.57
C LYS A 76 -0.66 14.33 11.63
N LYS A 77 -1.24 14.79 12.73
CA LYS A 77 -1.29 16.23 13.08
C LYS A 77 0.13 16.80 13.14
N LYS A 78 0.26 18.09 12.78
CA LYS A 78 1.48 18.91 12.73
C LYS A 78 2.30 18.98 14.04
N VAL A 79 1.86 18.32 15.12
CA VAL A 79 2.47 18.38 16.44
C VAL A 79 3.74 17.53 16.42
N GLU A 80 4.85 18.18 16.07
CA GLU A 80 6.25 17.75 16.23
C GLU A 80 6.52 16.25 16.03
N ASN A 81 6.65 15.84 14.77
CA ASN A 81 7.26 14.55 14.42
C ASN A 81 8.77 14.56 14.73
N LYS A 82 9.17 14.53 16.00
CA LYS A 82 10.59 14.45 16.40
C LYS A 82 11.28 13.18 15.88
N ASN A 83 10.52 12.10 15.67
CA ASN A 83 11.04 10.82 15.18
C ASN A 83 10.98 10.66 13.64
N TYR A 84 10.16 11.45 12.94
CA TYR A 84 9.97 11.33 11.49
C TYR A 84 10.12 12.71 10.84
N LYS A 85 11.37 13.06 10.46
CA LYS A 85 11.71 14.32 9.77
C LYS A 85 11.13 14.38 8.33
N GLU A 86 9.82 14.28 8.17
CA GLU A 86 9.14 14.71 6.95
C GLU A 86 9.20 16.24 6.91
N CYS A 87 9.54 16.83 5.75
CA CYS A 87 9.58 18.28 5.62
C CYS A 87 8.15 18.84 5.78
N ASN A 88 7.97 19.69 6.79
CA ASN A 88 6.74 20.45 6.97
C ASN A 88 6.83 21.71 6.10
N LEU A 89 6.17 21.69 4.94
CA LEU A 89 5.73 22.89 4.24
C LEU A 89 4.28 23.18 4.67
#